data_AF-A0A7Y2KMB8-F1
#
_entry.id   AF-A0A7Y2KMB8-F1
#
_cell.length_a   1.000
_cell.length_b   1.000
_cell.length_c   1.000
_cell.angle_alpha   90.00
_cell.angle_beta   90.00
_cell.angle_gamma   90.00
#
_symmetry.space_group_name_H-M   'P 1'
#
loop_
_entity.id
_entity.type
_entity.pdbx_description
1 polymer ?
#
loop_
_entity_poly.entity_id
_entity_poly.type
_entity_poly.pdbx_seq_one_letter_code
_entity_poly.pdbx_strand_id
1 'polypeptide(L)'
;MTGVTQLSDHRPFPDLSVAEFAVLIALLRAGPHPAGFLIPTLDSWFDTKLCVADLEPTIARLIRANLILRRGETLYPRRHARNLIIGVYGNLFRILADDMAQLVSLQEPSLLGTLKSYLTRREQEDREKQKQKDD
;
A
#
# COMPACT_ATOMS: atom_id res chain seq x y z
N MET A 1 9.93 -7.57 24.71
CA MET A 1 10.58 -6.43 24.04
C MET A 1 10.87 -6.84 22.60
N THR A 2 10.02 -6.44 21.66
CA THR A 2 10.23 -6.69 20.22
C THR A 2 11.33 -5.75 19.74
N GLY A 3 12.52 -6.31 19.52
CA GLY A 3 13.66 -5.55 19.02
C GLY A 3 13.32 -4.91 17.67
N VAL A 4 13.43 -3.59 17.60
CA VAL A 4 13.37 -2.85 16.34
C VAL A 4 14.63 -3.26 15.56
N THR A 5 14.47 -4.14 14.58
CA THR A 5 15.55 -4.49 13.65
C THR A 5 16.00 -3.22 12.91
N GLN A 6 17.28 -2.89 13.03
CA GLN A 6 17.86 -1.75 12.32
C GLN A 6 17.76 -2.00 10.80
N LEU A 7 17.33 -0.97 10.08
CA LEU A 7 17.12 -0.98 8.62
C LEU A 7 18.41 -1.34 7.84
N SER A 8 19.58 -1.21 8.47
CA SER A 8 20.91 -1.39 7.92
C SER A 8 21.44 -2.81 7.91
N ASP A 9 20.92 -3.73 8.73
CA ASP A 9 21.62 -5.01 8.99
C ASP A 9 21.41 -6.06 7.90
N HIS A 10 20.31 -5.95 7.14
CA HIS A 10 20.07 -6.65 5.88
C HIS A 10 19.15 -5.73 5.12
N ARG A 11 19.40 -5.33 3.85
CA ARG A 11 18.39 -4.55 3.11
C ARG A 11 17.11 -5.41 3.01
N PRO A 12 16.07 -5.18 3.83
CA PRO A 12 14.88 -6.03 3.85
C PRO A 12 13.96 -5.64 2.69
N PHE A 13 14.19 -4.44 2.15
CA PHE A 13 13.48 -3.82 1.07
C PHE A 13 14.41 -3.80 -0.14
N PRO A 14 14.11 -4.56 -1.19
CA PRO A 14 14.74 -4.34 -2.47
C PRO A 14 14.27 -2.98 -2.98
N ASP A 15 15.20 -2.17 -3.47
CA ASP A 15 14.93 -0.86 -4.09
C ASP A 15 14.23 -1.07 -5.45
N LEU A 16 12.98 -1.52 -5.41
CA LEU A 16 12.12 -1.69 -6.58
C LEU A 16 11.33 -0.40 -6.79
N SER A 17 11.45 0.15 -7.99
CA SER A 17 10.52 1.16 -8.47
C SER A 17 9.10 0.58 -8.61
N VAL A 18 8.10 1.46 -8.64
CA VAL A 18 6.70 1.06 -8.83
C VAL A 18 6.50 0.27 -10.13
N ALA A 19 7.19 0.66 -11.20
CA ALA A 19 7.17 -0.05 -12.48
C ALA A 19 7.76 -1.47 -12.38
N GLU A 20 8.92 -1.62 -11.72
CA GLU A 20 9.54 -2.93 -11.51
C GLU A 20 8.66 -3.85 -10.66
N PHE A 21 8.05 -3.29 -9.61
CA PHE A 21 7.11 -3.99 -8.75
C PHE A 21 5.87 -4.45 -9.55
N ALA A 22 5.27 -3.56 -10.34
CA ALA A 22 4.12 -3.88 -11.17
C ALA A 22 4.41 -4.97 -12.21
N VAL A 23 5.51 -4.85 -12.96
CA VAL A 23 5.92 -5.87 -13.94
C VAL A 23 6.12 -7.22 -13.26
N LEU A 24 6.79 -7.24 -12.10
CA LEU A 24 7.05 -8.48 -11.37
C LEU A 24 5.76 -9.12 -10.84
N ILE A 25 4.79 -8.34 -10.36
CA ILE A 25 3.47 -8.85 -9.93
C ILE A 25 2.70 -9.41 -11.11
N ALA A 26 2.60 -8.65 -12.21
CA ALA A 26 1.88 -9.07 -13.40
C ALA A 26 2.44 -10.42 -13.91
N LEU A 27 3.77 -10.54 -13.96
CA LEU A 27 4.44 -11.76 -14.35
C LEU A 27 4.25 -12.92 -13.34
N LEU A 28 4.28 -12.64 -12.03
CA LEU A 28 4.03 -13.67 -11.01
C LEU A 28 2.59 -14.21 -11.02
N ARG A 29 1.62 -13.39 -11.44
CA ARG A 29 0.21 -13.79 -11.62
C ARG A 29 0.00 -14.58 -12.90
N ALA A 30 0.55 -14.10 -14.01
CA ALA A 30 0.40 -14.75 -15.32
C ALA A 30 1.23 -16.05 -15.42
N GLY A 31 2.39 -16.11 -14.78
CA GLY A 31 3.40 -17.14 -15.02
C GLY A 31 4.34 -16.78 -16.17
N PRO A 32 5.08 -17.73 -16.73
CA PRO A 32 6.07 -17.44 -17.76
C PRO A 32 5.43 -16.97 -19.08
N HIS A 33 5.65 -15.70 -19.43
CA HIS A 33 5.04 -15.07 -20.60
C HIS A 33 5.95 -14.01 -21.22
N PRO A 34 5.75 -13.65 -22.50
CA PRO A 34 6.46 -12.54 -23.12
C PRO A 34 6.02 -11.20 -22.55
N ALA A 35 6.90 -10.18 -22.63
CA ALA A 35 6.61 -8.84 -22.13
C ALA A 35 5.32 -8.24 -22.71
N GLY A 36 5.06 -8.48 -24.01
CA GLY A 36 3.85 -8.00 -24.68
C GLY A 36 2.55 -8.53 -24.08
N PHE A 37 2.57 -9.71 -23.46
CA PHE A 37 1.40 -10.26 -22.79
C PHE A 37 1.01 -9.49 -21.53
N LEU A 38 1.99 -8.83 -20.87
CA LEU A 38 1.76 -8.06 -19.64
C LEU A 38 1.17 -6.67 -19.93
N ILE A 39 1.33 -6.15 -21.15
CA ILE A 39 0.96 -4.78 -21.52
C ILE A 39 -0.48 -4.44 -21.16
N PRO A 40 -1.52 -5.21 -21.55
CA PRO A 40 -2.90 -4.83 -21.24
C PRO A 40 -3.17 -4.70 -19.74
N THR A 41 -2.49 -5.51 -18.92
CA THR A 41 -2.62 -5.45 -17.46
C THR A 41 -1.92 -4.21 -16.90
N LEU A 42 -0.72 -3.90 -17.39
CA LEU A 42 0.05 -2.76 -16.93
C LEU A 42 -0.59 -1.44 -17.40
N ASP A 43 -1.10 -1.39 -18.62
CA ASP A 43 -1.85 -0.24 -19.15
C ASP A 43 -3.02 0.11 -18.25
N SER A 44 -3.79 -0.90 -17.81
CA SER A 44 -4.91 -0.72 -16.89
C SER A 44 -4.48 -0.26 -15.50
N TRP A 45 -3.29 -0.63 -15.02
CA TRP A 45 -2.83 -0.24 -13.68
C TRP A 45 -2.24 1.16 -13.64
N PHE A 46 -1.56 1.57 -14.72
CA PHE A 46 -0.92 2.87 -14.83
C PHE A 46 -1.80 3.93 -15.50
N ASP A 47 -2.93 3.52 -16.09
CA ASP A 47 -3.80 4.38 -16.90
C ASP A 47 -3.03 5.07 -18.05
N THR A 48 -2.11 4.32 -18.66
CA THR A 48 -1.21 4.78 -19.73
C THR A 48 -1.07 3.73 -20.81
N LYS A 49 -0.87 4.13 -22.06
CA LYS A 49 -0.58 3.19 -23.16
C LYS A 49 0.92 2.87 -23.18
N LEU A 50 1.29 1.67 -22.77
CA LEU A 50 2.67 1.20 -22.76
C LEU A 50 2.97 0.37 -24.01
N CYS A 51 4.22 0.43 -24.46
CA CYS A 51 4.73 -0.49 -25.46
C CYS A 51 5.82 -1.39 -24.87
N VAL A 52 6.19 -2.45 -25.61
CA VAL A 52 7.25 -3.38 -25.18
C VAL A 52 8.57 -2.65 -24.93
N ALA A 53 8.88 -1.63 -25.75
CA ALA A 53 10.11 -0.86 -25.60
C ALA A 53 10.17 -0.07 -24.28
N ASP A 54 9.03 0.40 -23.77
CA ASP A 54 8.95 1.12 -22.49
C ASP A 54 9.22 0.20 -21.29
N LEU A 55 8.86 -1.09 -21.42
CA LEU A 55 9.09 -2.09 -20.38
C LEU A 55 10.53 -2.60 -20.36
N GLU A 56 11.28 -2.44 -21.44
CA GLU A 56 12.58 -3.08 -21.60
C GLU A 56 13.66 -2.61 -20.61
N PRO A 57 13.77 -1.31 -20.26
CA PRO A 57 14.64 -0.86 -19.18
C PRO A 57 14.29 -1.49 -17.82
N THR A 58 12.99 -1.64 -17.55
CA THR A 58 12.45 -2.23 -16.33
C THR A 58 12.77 -3.72 -16.26
N ILE A 59 12.54 -4.45 -17.36
CA ILE A 59 12.88 -5.87 -17.50
C ILE A 59 14.39 -6.08 -17.35
N ALA A 60 15.22 -5.25 -17.99
CA ALA A 60 16.67 -5.32 -17.88
C ALA A 60 17.17 -5.12 -16.44
N ARG A 61 16.56 -4.21 -15.68
CA ARG A 61 16.85 -4.04 -14.25
C ARG A 61 16.42 -5.25 -13.43
N LEU A 62 15.24 -5.80 -13.66
CA LEU A 62 14.74 -6.99 -12.96
C LEU A 62 15.60 -8.24 -13.25
N ILE A 63 16.15 -8.36 -14.46
CA ILE A 63 17.12 -9.41 -14.81
C ILE A 63 18.44 -9.21 -14.06
N ARG A 64 18.98 -7.97 -14.02
CA ARG A 64 20.20 -7.64 -13.26
C ARG A 64 20.03 -7.87 -11.76
N ALA A 65 18.85 -7.56 -11.22
CA ALA A 65 18.47 -7.85 -9.84
C ALA A 65 18.20 -9.34 -9.58
N ASN A 66 18.37 -10.20 -10.58
CA ASN A 66 18.18 -11.64 -10.53
C ASN A 66 16.74 -12.07 -10.21
N LEU A 67 15.74 -11.20 -10.36
CA LEU A 67 14.33 -11.48 -10.02
C LEU A 67 13.57 -12.20 -11.13
N ILE A 68 14.01 -11.99 -12.37
CA ILE A 68 13.43 -12.58 -13.58
C ILE A 68 14.56 -13.20 -14.42
N LEU A 69 14.26 -14.31 -15.09
CA LEU A 69 15.10 -14.90 -16.12
C LEU A 69 14.44 -14.71 -17.48
N ARG A 70 15.19 -14.31 -18.50
CA ARG A 70 14.69 -14.23 -19.88
C ARG A 70 15.24 -15.38 -20.71
N ARG A 71 14.38 -16.06 -21.47
CA ARG A 71 14.76 -17.05 -22.49
C ARG A 71 14.04 -16.72 -23.79
N GLY A 72 14.77 -16.20 -24.77
CA GLY A 72 14.17 -15.61 -25.97
C GLY A 72 13.29 -14.42 -25.59
N GLU A 73 12.02 -14.46 -25.99
CA GLU A 73 11.03 -13.42 -25.66
C GLU A 73 10.32 -13.66 -24.33
N THR A 74 10.39 -14.88 -23.78
CA THR A 74 9.64 -15.27 -22.59
C THR A 74 10.40 -14.89 -21.31
N LEU A 75 9.67 -14.28 -20.38
CA LEU A 75 10.13 -13.91 -19.05
C LEU A 75 9.67 -14.95 -18.03
N TYR A 76 10.58 -15.37 -17.14
CA TYR A 76 10.35 -16.37 -16.12
C TYR A 76 10.61 -15.74 -14.74
N PRO A 77 9.59 -15.62 -13.87
CA PRO A 77 9.81 -15.09 -12.53
C PRO A 77 10.58 -16.12 -11.68
N ARG A 78 11.56 -15.66 -10.88
CA ARG A 78 12.29 -16.54 -9.96
C ARG A 78 11.49 -16.81 -8.69
N ARG A 79 11.67 -18.00 -8.09
CA ARG A 79 10.96 -18.43 -6.87
C ARG A 79 11.10 -17.43 -5.71
N HIS A 80 12.30 -16.91 -5.45
CA HIS A 80 12.51 -15.95 -4.36
C HIS A 80 11.84 -14.58 -4.61
N ALA A 81 11.50 -14.26 -5.87
CA ALA A 81 10.87 -12.99 -6.20
C ALA A 81 9.42 -12.97 -5.68
N ARG A 82 8.77 -14.14 -5.61
CA ARG A 82 7.46 -14.30 -4.98
C ARG A 82 7.49 -13.93 -3.49
N ASN A 83 8.47 -14.45 -2.75
CA ASN A 83 8.58 -14.19 -1.30
C ASN A 83 8.80 -12.71 -1.02
N LEU A 84 9.65 -12.08 -1.84
CA LEU A 84 9.91 -10.66 -1.81
C LEU A 84 8.62 -9.85 -2.04
N ILE A 85 7.87 -10.15 -3.10
CA ILE A 85 6.61 -9.46 -3.41
C ILE A 85 5.57 -9.63 -2.29
N ILE A 86 5.45 -10.84 -1.71
CA ILE A 86 4.56 -11.09 -0.57
C ILE A 86 4.96 -10.23 0.63
N GLY A 87 6.26 -10.14 0.94
CA GLY A 87 6.76 -9.29 2.02
C GLY A 87 6.43 -7.81 1.80
N VAL A 88 6.62 -7.31 0.58
CA VAL A 88 6.29 -5.92 0.23
C VAL A 88 4.78 -5.67 0.33
N TYR A 89 3.94 -6.57 -0.18
CA TYR A 89 2.48 -6.46 -0.04
C TYR A 89 2.03 -6.44 1.42
N GLY A 90 2.58 -7.34 2.25
CA GLY A 90 2.27 -7.37 3.67
C GLY A 90 2.63 -6.05 4.37
N ASN A 91 3.80 -5.50 4.03
CA ASN A 91 4.23 -4.21 4.57
C ASN A 91 3.34 -3.05 4.10
N LEU A 92 2.98 -2.98 2.81
CA LEU A 92 2.08 -1.97 2.27
C LEU A 92 0.69 -2.04 2.91
N PHE A 93 0.14 -3.25 3.06
CA PHE A 93 -1.15 -3.44 3.71
C PHE A 93 -1.11 -3.00 5.17
N ARG A 94 -0.02 -3.29 5.89
CA ARG A 94 0.15 -2.85 7.28
C ARG A 94 0.21 -1.32 7.40
N ILE A 95 0.98 -0.66 6.52
CA ILE A 95 1.05 0.81 6.48
C ILE A 95 -0.34 1.40 6.22
N LEU A 96 -1.06 0.89 5.20
CA LEU A 96 -2.39 1.36 4.85
C LEU A 96 -3.40 1.11 5.99
N ALA A 97 -3.32 -0.04 6.66
CA ALA A 97 -4.19 -0.36 7.78
C ALA A 97 -3.95 0.58 8.97
N ASP A 98 -2.69 0.86 9.31
CA ASP A 98 -2.33 1.79 10.38
C ASP A 98 -2.81 3.22 10.07
N ASP A 99 -2.63 3.67 8.82
CA ASP A 99 -3.06 4.99 8.37
C ASP A 99 -4.60 5.13 8.35
N MET A 100 -5.30 4.11 7.84
CA MET A 100 -6.78 4.07 7.88
C MET A 100 -7.31 4.06 9.31
N ALA A 101 -6.67 3.32 10.23
CA ALA A 101 -7.06 3.32 11.64
C ALA A 101 -6.90 4.72 12.27
N GLN A 102 -5.82 5.43 11.94
CA GLN A 102 -5.62 6.82 12.39
C GLN A 102 -6.68 7.76 11.80
N LEU A 103 -6.94 7.68 10.50
CA LEU A 103 -7.96 8.51 9.84
C LEU A 103 -9.37 8.25 10.40
N VAL A 104 -9.74 6.99 10.65
CA VAL A 104 -11.02 6.64 11.30
C VAL A 104 -11.05 7.21 12.72
N SER A 105 -9.97 7.12 13.49
CA SER A 105 -9.91 7.68 14.84
C SER A 105 -10.00 9.22 14.87
N LEU A 106 -9.61 9.88 13.78
CA LEU A 106 -9.75 11.34 13.62
C LEU A 106 -11.17 11.74 13.20
N GLN A 107 -11.86 10.87 12.46
CA GLN A 107 -13.22 11.11 11.98
C GLN A 107 -14.29 10.72 13.02
N GLU A 108 -14.06 9.68 13.82
CA GLU A 108 -14.94 9.34 14.93
C GLU A 108 -14.67 10.29 16.10
N PRO A 109 -15.61 11.18 16.47
CA PRO A 109 -15.47 11.92 17.72
C PRO A 109 -15.39 10.88 18.82
N SER A 110 -14.27 10.85 19.56
CA SER A 110 -14.10 9.96 20.69
C SER A 110 -15.40 9.93 21.50
N LEU A 111 -15.88 8.75 21.91
CA LEU A 111 -17.10 8.63 22.72
C LEU A 111 -17.08 9.61 23.91
N LEU A 112 -15.89 9.87 24.45
CA LEU A 112 -15.63 10.90 25.46
C LEU A 112 -15.90 12.33 24.97
N GLY A 113 -15.52 12.70 23.75
CA GLY A 113 -15.86 13.97 23.11
C GLY A 113 -17.36 14.15 22.89
N THR A 114 -18.05 13.10 22.47
CA THR A 114 -19.51 13.11 22.26
C THR A 114 -20.27 13.14 23.60
N LEU A 115 -19.81 12.38 24.60
CA LEU A 115 -20.34 12.44 25.97
C LEU A 115 -20.10 13.81 26.61
N LYS A 116 -18.90 14.36 26.43
CA LYS A 116 -18.56 15.69 26.94
C LYS A 116 -19.45 16.75 26.31
N SER A 117 -19.62 16.74 24.98
CA SER A 117 -20.49 17.70 24.29
C SER A 117 -21.96 17.56 24.68
N TYR A 118 -22.43 16.32 24.92
CA TYR A 118 -23.77 16.07 25.42
C TYR A 118 -23.96 16.60 26.87
N LEU A 119 -22.97 16.39 27.74
CA LEU A 119 -22.98 16.91 29.11
C LEU A 119 -22.93 18.44 29.15
N THR A 120 -22.07 19.10 28.35
CA THR A 120 -22.05 20.57 28.28
C THR A 120 -23.35 21.13 27.74
N ARG A 121 -23.97 20.48 26.75
CA ARG A 121 -25.27 20.90 26.22
C ARG A 121 -26.37 20.80 27.26
N ARG A 122 -26.39 19.72 28.05
CA ARG A 122 -27.36 19.54 29.13
C ARG A 122 -27.19 20.56 30.26
N GLU A 123 -25.95 20.87 30.65
CA GLU A 123 -25.66 21.91 31.65
C GLU A 123 -26.10 23.31 31.18
N GLN A 124 -25.99 23.62 29.89
CA GLN A 124 -26.48 24.88 29.32
C GLN A 124 -28.01 24.95 29.34
N GLU A 125 -28.70 23.88 28.92
CA GLU A 125 -30.17 23.81 28.96
C GLU A 125 -30.72 23.93 30.39
N ASP A 126 -30.05 23.33 31.38
CA ASP A 126 -30.44 23.42 32.78
C ASP A 126 -30.22 24.84 33.36
N ARG A 127 -29.15 25.53 32.94
CA ARG A 127 -28.91 26.94 33.32
C ARG A 127 -29.91 27.90 32.66
N GLU A 128 -30.30 27.65 31.42
CA GLU A 128 -31.33 28.46 30.74
C GLU A 128 -32.71 28.28 31.37
N LYS A 129 -33.07 27.05 31.76
CA LYS A 129 -34.32 26.76 32.47
C LYS A 129 -34.38 27.35 33.89
N GLN A 130 -33.23 27.45 34.57
CA GLN A 130 -33.15 28.12 35.88
C GLN A 130 -33.32 29.63 35.73
N LYS A 131 -32.70 30.26 34.72
CA LYS A 131 -32.88 31.69 34.46
C LYS A 131 -34.31 32.08 34.10
N GLN A 132 -35.05 31.23 33.39
CA GLN A 132 -36.47 31.47 33.06
C GLN A 132 -37.45 31.29 34.24
N LYS A 133 -37.01 30.75 35.37
CA LYS A 133 -37.85 30.57 36.57
C LYS A 133 -37.72 31.71 37.59
N ASP A 134 -36.69 32.53 37.47
CA ASP A 134 -36.39 33.64 38.38
C ASP A 134 -36.87 35.01 37.84
N ASP A 135 -37.49 35.05 36.65
CA ASP A 135 -38.23 36.18 36.06
C ASP A 135 -39.75 35.97 36.19
#